data_AF-A0A0F3GN97-F1
#
_entry.id   AF-A0A0F3GN97-F1
#
_cell.length_a   1.000
_cell.length_b   1.000
_cell.length_c   1.000
_cell.angle_alpha   90.00
_cell.angle_beta   90.00
_cell.angle_gamma   90.00
#
_symmetry.space_group_name_H-M   'P 1'
#
loop_
_entity.id
_entity.type
_entity.pdbx_description
1 polymer ?
#
loop_
_entity_poly.entity_id
_entity_poly.type
_entity_poly.pdbx_seq_one_letter_code
_entity_poly.pdbx_strand_id
1 'polypeptide(L)'
;MPLFGVVQMVTTGSSEDIAKGIFLIGLSVLWFNYFQNRKDWFNGGKGKTKEKKSQTQHDDTDIFNIVAITLVVICVVMVAVSLISQDKSKLNTSSFTTPPPTPVKSETQNKNIECIEGNCVNGYGTYSYSNGDKYVGEWKDSKRYGQGTYTLSNGSKYVGQWKDGEPHGQGTYTFSNGDKHVGQWKDGKRHGEGTYTFSDGRVLSGIWFDGELIKTPTPSPVDTAQQRKDTGCIEGNCVNGQGTYKFSDGDKYVGQWKDDKPHGQGTYTLSDGRVLSGIWSNGELVTEIKTPTTKPVESIPPITDNIKKDEHNYRFKDNGNGTLTDSKTGFMWTKNAKLIGRKDWKEALNYIASMNEGKGTFGYTDWRLPDREELESLVKGINVPYVWLNSQGFTNVQSGYYWSSTACAYVTDGAWLLSMDDGNVFAGDKSNGHYYVWPVRAAQ
;
A
#
# COMPACT_ATOMS: atom_id res chain seq x y z
N MET A 1 8.71 7.76 23.54
CA MET A 1 9.59 8.90 23.26
C MET A 1 10.57 8.99 24.42
N PRO A 2 11.89 8.79 24.28
CA PRO A 2 12.76 9.12 23.14
C PRO A 2 13.59 7.91 22.64
N LEU A 3 13.44 7.49 21.39
CA LEU A 3 14.39 6.54 20.75
C LEU A 3 14.86 6.97 19.37
N PHE A 4 14.37 8.10 18.85
CA PHE A 4 14.73 8.58 17.52
C PHE A 4 15.97 9.50 17.49
N GLY A 5 16.52 9.89 18.66
CA GLY A 5 17.70 10.76 18.72
C GLY A 5 19.07 10.06 18.67
N VAL A 6 19.13 8.73 18.87
CA VAL A 6 20.43 8.03 19.05
C VAL A 6 20.93 7.37 17.76
N VAL A 7 20.06 7.10 16.79
CA VAL A 7 20.45 6.43 15.54
C VAL A 7 21.17 7.39 14.57
N GLN A 8 21.05 8.71 14.76
CA GLN A 8 21.69 9.70 13.89
C GLN A 8 23.15 10.04 14.26
N MET A 9 23.65 9.57 15.42
CA MET A 9 25.03 9.87 15.86
C MET A 9 26.07 8.84 15.39
N VAL A 10 25.67 7.64 14.98
CA VAL A 10 26.61 6.54 14.68
C VAL A 10 27.11 6.52 13.23
N THR A 11 26.54 7.33 12.35
CA THR A 11 26.95 7.37 10.93
C THR A 11 27.77 8.59 10.53
N THR A 12 27.95 9.59 11.42
CA THR A 12 28.66 10.84 11.08
C THR A 12 29.48 11.49 12.21
N GLY A 13 29.59 10.90 13.41
CA GLY A 13 30.26 11.50 14.57
C GLY A 13 31.78 11.25 14.65
N SER A 14 32.50 12.16 15.34
CA SER A 14 33.94 12.01 15.62
C SER A 14 34.21 10.86 16.61
N SER A 15 35.46 10.39 16.72
CA SER A 15 35.83 9.28 17.60
C SER A 15 35.50 9.53 19.09
N GLU A 16 35.42 10.78 19.54
CA GLU A 16 34.97 11.14 20.89
C GLU A 16 33.46 10.96 21.11
N ASP A 17 32.64 11.12 20.07
CA ASP A 17 31.18 11.01 20.17
C ASP A 17 30.73 9.54 20.26
N ILE A 18 31.47 8.66 19.59
CA ILE A 18 31.28 7.20 19.65
C ILE A 18 31.64 6.67 21.05
N ALA A 19 32.71 7.19 21.67
CA ALA A 19 33.11 6.82 23.03
C ALA A 19 32.07 7.22 24.09
N LYS A 20 31.46 8.41 23.95
CA LYS A 20 30.37 8.88 24.83
C LYS A 20 29.09 8.04 24.67
N GLY A 21 28.77 7.61 23.45
CA GLY A 21 27.64 6.72 23.17
C GLY A 21 27.76 5.35 23.82
N ILE A 22 28.96 4.74 23.76
CA ILE A 22 29.24 3.43 24.38
C ILE A 22 29.15 3.52 25.91
N PHE A 23 29.61 4.62 26.51
CA PHE A 23 29.54 4.83 27.97
C PHE A 23 28.08 4.94 28.50
N LEU A 24 27.19 5.59 27.74
CA LEU A 24 25.77 5.71 28.08
C LEU A 24 25.00 4.38 27.94
N ILE A 25 25.38 3.55 26.96
CA ILE A 25 24.82 2.20 26.82
C ILE A 25 25.24 1.32 28.01
N GLY A 26 26.51 1.40 28.43
CA GLY A 26 27.01 0.68 29.62
C GLY A 26 26.26 1.02 30.91
N LEU A 27 25.97 2.31 31.12
CA LEU A 27 25.18 2.78 32.28
C LEU A 27 23.72 2.30 32.22
N SER A 28 23.13 2.21 31.03
CA SER A 28 21.74 1.74 30.87
C SER A 28 21.58 0.24 31.17
N VAL A 29 22.58 -0.58 30.84
CA VAL A 29 22.59 -2.02 31.14
C VAL A 29 22.82 -2.29 32.63
N LEU A 30 23.68 -1.50 33.28
CA LEU A 30 23.86 -1.53 34.74
C LEU A 30 22.58 -1.11 35.49
N TRP A 31 21.88 -0.10 34.98
CA TRP A 31 20.61 0.36 35.55
C TRP A 31 19.49 -0.66 35.38
N PHE A 32 19.42 -1.34 34.22
CA PHE A 32 18.43 -2.39 33.95
C PHE A 32 18.65 -3.64 34.81
N ASN A 33 19.91 -4.05 35.03
CA ASN A 33 20.24 -5.15 35.94
C ASN A 33 19.99 -4.80 37.41
N TYR A 34 20.24 -3.56 37.83
CA TYR A 34 19.92 -3.10 39.19
C TYR A 34 18.40 -3.11 39.48
N PHE A 35 17.56 -2.86 38.46
CA PHE A 35 16.11 -2.78 38.62
C PHE A 35 15.40 -4.15 38.57
N GLN A 36 15.93 -5.12 37.81
CA GLN A 36 15.40 -6.50 37.79
C GLN A 36 15.56 -7.20 39.15
N ASN A 37 16.67 -6.95 39.85
CA ASN A 37 16.94 -7.52 41.20
C ASN A 37 16.04 -6.97 42.33
N ARG A 38 15.11 -6.04 42.05
CA ARG A 38 14.22 -5.44 43.05
C ARG A 38 12.74 -5.79 42.88
N LYS A 39 12.38 -6.59 41.87
CA LYS A 39 10.98 -6.92 41.53
C LYS A 39 10.29 -7.89 42.50
N ASP A 40 11.02 -8.48 43.44
CA ASP A 40 10.46 -9.40 44.44
C ASP A 40 9.70 -8.70 45.58
N TRP A 41 9.56 -7.36 45.55
CA TRP A 41 8.99 -6.60 46.67
C TRP A 41 7.53 -6.12 46.48
N PHE A 42 6.91 -6.33 45.32
CA PHE A 42 5.62 -5.70 44.98
C PHE A 42 4.44 -6.62 44.63
N ASN A 43 4.45 -7.91 45.01
CA ASN A 43 3.24 -8.73 44.96
C ASN A 43 2.76 -9.15 46.38
N GLY A 44 1.52 -8.75 46.68
CA GLY A 44 0.90 -8.68 48.00
C GLY A 44 0.76 -9.99 48.79
N GLY A 45 0.62 -9.84 50.11
CA GLY A 45 0.40 -10.93 51.04
C GLY A 45 -1.01 -11.52 51.01
N LYS A 46 -1.09 -12.83 51.31
CA LYS A 46 -2.05 -13.50 52.22
C LYS A 46 -1.87 -15.03 52.11
N GLY A 47 -1.76 -15.72 53.25
CA GLY A 47 -2.08 -17.15 53.38
C GLY A 47 -0.94 -18.08 53.80
N LYS A 48 -1.10 -18.74 54.96
CA LYS A 48 -0.21 -19.72 55.60
C LYS A 48 -0.15 -21.04 54.82
N THR A 49 1.02 -21.71 54.72
CA THR A 49 1.27 -23.08 55.24
C THR A 49 2.74 -23.50 55.09
N LYS A 50 3.10 -24.58 55.80
CA LYS A 50 4.41 -25.02 56.30
C LYS A 50 5.39 -25.64 55.28
N GLU A 51 6.66 -25.63 55.69
CA GLU A 51 7.69 -26.68 55.50
C GLU A 51 8.09 -27.13 54.08
N LYS A 52 9.31 -26.78 53.64
CA LYS A 52 10.53 -27.59 53.84
C LYS A 52 11.75 -26.85 53.28
N LYS A 53 12.81 -26.78 54.09
CA LYS A 53 14.17 -26.50 53.60
C LYS A 53 14.58 -27.61 52.62
N SER A 54 14.92 -27.24 51.41
CA SER A 54 15.78 -28.00 50.51
C SER A 54 16.78 -27.02 49.95
N GLN A 55 17.99 -27.13 50.46
CA GLN A 55 19.16 -26.37 50.08
C GLN A 55 19.63 -26.91 48.73
N THR A 56 19.48 -26.12 47.68
CA THR A 56 20.15 -26.38 46.40
C THR A 56 21.13 -25.23 46.20
N GLN A 57 22.38 -25.54 46.53
CA GLN A 57 23.56 -24.74 46.28
C GLN A 57 23.68 -24.53 44.76
N HIS A 58 23.46 -23.30 44.29
CA HIS A 58 23.74 -22.95 42.90
C HIS A 58 25.24 -22.73 42.80
N ASP A 59 25.90 -23.59 42.03
CA ASP A 59 27.35 -23.62 41.83
C ASP A 59 27.87 -22.30 41.26
N ASP A 60 28.89 -21.72 41.93
CA ASP A 60 29.67 -20.57 41.46
C ASP A 60 30.33 -20.82 40.07
N THR A 61 30.35 -22.06 39.61
CA THR A 61 30.86 -22.49 38.30
C THR A 61 30.08 -21.89 37.11
N ASP A 62 28.78 -21.59 37.26
CA ASP A 62 27.97 -21.03 36.16
C ASP A 62 28.26 -19.54 35.91
N ILE A 63 28.59 -18.77 36.96
CA ILE A 63 28.92 -17.35 36.84
C ILE A 63 30.28 -17.18 36.16
N PHE A 64 31.27 -18.01 36.51
CA PHE A 64 32.57 -18.00 35.85
C PHE A 64 32.48 -18.39 34.37
N ASN A 65 31.62 -19.36 34.02
CA ASN A 65 31.38 -19.76 32.64
C ASN A 65 30.70 -18.64 31.83
N ILE A 66 29.71 -17.95 32.40
CA ILE A 66 29.04 -16.82 31.73
C ILE A 66 30.03 -15.67 31.52
N VAL A 67 30.83 -15.31 32.53
CA VAL A 67 31.85 -14.25 32.40
C VAL A 67 32.92 -14.62 31.37
N ALA A 68 33.36 -15.88 31.34
CA ALA A 68 34.32 -16.37 30.35
C ALA A 68 33.76 -16.32 28.91
N ILE A 69 32.52 -16.76 28.69
CA ILE A 69 31.86 -16.69 27.37
C ILE A 69 31.71 -15.23 26.93
N THR A 70 31.35 -14.33 27.85
CA THR A 70 31.18 -12.90 27.53
C THR A 70 32.51 -12.26 27.13
N LEU A 71 33.61 -12.59 27.81
CA LEU A 71 34.95 -12.11 27.47
C LEU A 71 35.45 -12.68 26.13
N VAL A 72 35.13 -13.94 25.81
CA VAL A 72 35.48 -14.55 24.52
C VAL A 72 34.73 -13.86 23.37
N VAL A 73 33.43 -13.58 23.53
CA VAL A 73 32.63 -12.86 22.53
C VAL A 73 33.18 -11.45 22.30
N ILE A 74 33.54 -10.73 23.37
CA ILE A 74 34.16 -9.41 23.28
C ILE A 74 35.50 -9.47 22.53
N CYS A 75 36.34 -10.47 22.80
CA CYS A 75 37.60 -10.69 22.09
C CYS A 75 37.37 -10.99 20.60
N VAL A 76 36.41 -11.85 20.25
CA VAL A 76 36.09 -12.18 18.85
C VAL A 76 35.60 -10.94 18.09
N VAL A 77 34.78 -10.10 18.73
CA VAL A 77 34.32 -8.84 18.13
C VAL A 77 35.49 -7.86 17.95
N MET A 78 36.42 -7.75 18.91
CA MET A 78 37.59 -6.88 18.75
C MET A 78 38.55 -7.36 17.65
N VAL A 79 38.72 -8.67 17.47
CA VAL A 79 39.51 -9.24 16.37
C VAL A 79 38.82 -9.02 15.02
N ALA A 80 37.50 -9.21 14.93
CA ALA A 80 36.74 -8.95 13.70
C ALA A 80 36.81 -7.46 13.29
N VAL A 81 36.70 -6.53 14.24
CA VAL A 81 36.86 -5.09 13.99
C VAL A 81 38.28 -4.76 13.53
N SER A 82 39.30 -5.42 14.08
CA SER A 82 40.70 -5.23 13.66
C SER A 82 40.96 -5.76 12.24
N LEU A 83 40.32 -6.87 11.86
CA LEU A 83 40.40 -7.44 10.51
C LEU A 83 39.67 -6.56 9.47
N ILE A 84 38.51 -5.99 9.82
CA ILE A 84 37.76 -5.06 8.96
C ILE A 84 38.51 -3.73 8.80
N SER A 85 39.33 -3.33 9.79
CA SER A 85 40.15 -2.11 9.72
C SER A 85 41.38 -2.27 8.81
N GLN A 86 41.93 -3.47 8.67
CA GLN A 86 43.08 -3.72 7.79
C GLN A 86 42.73 -3.70 6.30
N ASP A 87 41.48 -4.00 5.93
CA ASP A 87 41.03 -4.08 4.53
C ASP A 87 40.87 -2.71 3.83
N LYS A 88 40.82 -1.61 4.60
CA LYS A 88 40.77 -0.25 4.03
C LYS A 88 42.14 0.31 3.60
N SER A 89 43.23 -0.43 3.83
CA SER A 89 44.60 0.05 3.57
C SER A 89 45.26 -0.56 2.32
N LYS A 90 44.58 -1.45 1.60
CA LYS A 90 45.10 -2.11 0.39
C LYS A 90 44.23 -1.87 -0.84
N LEU A 91 44.19 -0.62 -1.28
CA LEU A 91 44.02 -0.24 -2.70
C LEU A 91 44.77 1.08 -2.90
N ASN A 92 46.06 0.92 -3.14
CA ASN A 92 47.01 1.99 -3.45
C ASN A 92 46.61 2.71 -4.74
N THR A 93 46.63 4.04 -4.68
CA THR A 93 47.52 4.89 -5.48
C THR A 93 48.16 4.24 -6.71
N SER A 94 47.66 4.60 -7.90
CA SER A 94 48.47 4.70 -9.11
C SER A 94 48.37 6.15 -9.60
N SER A 95 49.53 6.82 -9.58
CA SER A 95 49.75 8.13 -10.15
C SER A 95 49.70 8.04 -11.68
N PHE A 96 48.77 8.75 -12.32
CA PHE A 96 48.88 9.14 -13.73
C PHE A 96 48.83 10.66 -13.81
N THR A 97 49.96 11.25 -14.20
CA THR A 97 50.09 12.66 -14.58
C THR A 97 49.37 12.90 -15.90
N THR A 98 48.41 13.83 -15.91
CA THR A 98 47.78 14.33 -17.14
C THR A 98 48.61 15.47 -17.76
N PRO A 99 48.78 15.54 -19.09
CA PRO A 99 49.47 16.64 -19.75
C PRO A 99 48.63 17.94 -19.71
N PRO A 100 49.23 19.12 -19.92
CA PRO A 100 48.56 20.40 -19.75
C PRO A 100 47.51 20.63 -20.87
N PRO A 101 46.41 21.35 -20.59
CA PRO A 101 45.38 21.60 -21.59
C PRO A 101 45.88 22.60 -22.63
N THR A 102 45.79 22.23 -23.91
CA THR A 102 45.86 23.17 -25.03
C THR A 102 44.48 23.83 -25.23
N PRO A 103 44.41 25.12 -25.59
CA PRO A 103 43.17 25.88 -25.52
C PRO A 103 42.28 25.58 -26.74
N VAL A 104 41.07 25.09 -26.48
CA VAL A 104 39.99 25.04 -27.48
C VAL A 104 39.02 26.18 -27.20
N LYS A 105 38.66 26.86 -28.29
CA LYS A 105 38.03 28.16 -28.36
C LYS A 105 36.59 28.18 -27.82
N SER A 106 36.23 29.36 -27.32
CA SER A 106 34.91 29.80 -26.88
C SER A 106 33.82 29.59 -27.93
N GLU A 107 32.71 28.96 -27.52
CA GLU A 107 31.39 29.26 -28.04
C GLU A 107 30.43 29.52 -26.88
N THR A 108 29.87 30.72 -26.90
CA THR A 108 28.97 31.32 -25.93
C THR A 108 27.67 30.53 -25.86
N GLN A 109 27.38 29.87 -24.74
CA GLN A 109 26.09 29.19 -24.49
C GLN A 109 25.36 29.84 -23.31
N ASN A 110 24.06 29.94 -23.52
CA ASN A 110 23.07 30.77 -22.86
C ASN A 110 22.87 30.38 -21.38
N LYS A 111 22.40 31.32 -20.56
CA LYS A 111 22.25 31.23 -19.09
C LYS A 111 21.31 30.08 -18.65
N ASN A 112 21.91 28.89 -18.52
CA ASN A 112 21.56 27.60 -17.91
C ASN A 112 20.11 27.33 -17.47
N ILE A 113 19.38 26.63 -18.34
CA ILE A 113 18.33 25.65 -18.01
C ILE A 113 19.03 24.30 -17.91
N GLU A 114 19.08 23.65 -16.74
CA GLU A 114 19.93 22.47 -16.58
C GLU A 114 19.30 21.32 -15.78
N CYS A 115 19.52 20.11 -16.29
CA CYS A 115 19.48 18.89 -15.50
C CYS A 115 20.70 18.91 -14.57
N ILE A 116 20.45 19.05 -13.28
CA ILE A 116 21.49 19.17 -12.26
C ILE A 116 22.00 17.78 -11.84
N GLU A 117 21.15 16.76 -11.95
CA GLU A 117 21.48 15.38 -11.60
C GLU A 117 20.78 14.41 -12.55
N GLY A 118 21.50 13.41 -13.05
CA GLY A 118 21.02 12.51 -14.10
C GLY A 118 21.08 13.14 -15.49
N ASN A 119 20.40 12.52 -16.45
CA ASN A 119 20.28 13.06 -17.82
C ASN A 119 18.92 13.71 -18.09
N CYS A 120 17.94 13.55 -17.18
CA CYS A 120 16.57 14.05 -17.32
C CYS A 120 15.90 13.65 -18.65
N VAL A 121 16.34 12.54 -19.24
CA VAL A 121 15.73 11.90 -20.42
C VAL A 121 15.05 10.61 -20.00
N ASN A 122 15.76 9.74 -19.27
CA ASN A 122 15.25 8.48 -18.76
C ASN A 122 15.85 8.17 -17.38
N GLY A 123 15.06 7.53 -16.51
CA GLY A 123 15.49 7.17 -15.15
C GLY A 123 15.35 8.33 -14.18
N TYR A 124 16.08 8.31 -13.07
CA TYR A 124 15.95 9.35 -12.04
C TYR A 124 16.78 10.59 -12.36
N GLY A 125 16.26 11.78 -12.05
CA GLY A 125 17.01 13.03 -12.22
C GLY A 125 16.40 14.24 -11.54
N THR A 126 17.25 15.25 -11.34
CA THR A 126 16.91 16.56 -10.77
C THR A 126 17.03 17.63 -11.86
N TYR A 127 15.96 18.36 -12.11
CA TYR A 127 15.92 19.44 -13.09
C TYR A 127 15.52 20.76 -12.44
N SER A 128 16.27 21.81 -12.74
CA SER A 128 15.93 23.17 -12.29
C SER A 128 15.50 24.00 -13.49
N TYR A 129 14.30 24.56 -13.39
CA TYR A 129 13.71 25.39 -14.43
C TYR A 129 14.18 26.84 -14.28
N SER A 130 14.21 27.60 -15.38
CA SER A 130 14.62 29.01 -15.38
C SER A 130 13.69 29.92 -14.58
N ASN A 131 12.44 29.50 -14.36
CA ASN A 131 11.47 30.20 -13.53
C ASN A 131 11.64 29.93 -12.02
N GLY A 132 12.65 29.15 -11.62
CA GLY A 132 12.92 28.79 -10.23
C GLY A 132 12.16 27.55 -9.74
N ASP A 133 11.33 26.92 -10.58
CA ASP A 133 10.71 25.65 -10.24
C ASP A 133 11.76 24.52 -10.27
N LYS A 134 11.49 23.44 -9.54
CA LYS A 134 12.40 22.28 -9.44
C LYS A 134 11.61 20.99 -9.52
N TYR A 135 12.10 20.05 -10.34
CA TYR A 135 11.63 18.67 -10.34
C TYR A 135 12.72 17.73 -9.83
N VAL A 136 12.34 16.75 -9.02
CA VAL A 136 13.19 15.65 -8.56
C VAL A 136 12.36 14.38 -8.67
N GLY A 137 12.74 13.46 -9.56
CA GLY A 137 11.97 12.24 -9.76
C GLY A 137 12.36 11.45 -11.00
N GLU A 138 11.50 10.53 -11.38
CA GLU A 138 11.69 9.70 -12.57
C GLU A 138 11.34 10.47 -13.86
N TRP A 139 12.03 10.09 -14.94
CA TRP A 139 11.94 10.62 -16.28
C TRP A 139 11.76 9.47 -17.26
N LYS A 140 10.98 9.73 -18.31
CA LYS A 140 10.84 8.86 -19.47
C LYS A 140 10.65 9.71 -20.70
N ASP A 141 11.46 9.49 -21.74
CA ASP A 141 11.40 10.24 -23.00
C ASP A 141 11.38 11.77 -22.79
N SER A 142 12.24 12.26 -21.88
CA SER A 142 12.34 13.68 -21.48
C SER A 142 11.09 14.27 -20.83
N LYS A 143 10.16 13.44 -20.38
CA LYS A 143 8.97 13.84 -19.62
C LYS A 143 9.05 13.31 -18.20
N ARG A 144 8.47 14.06 -17.25
CA ARG A 144 8.24 13.60 -15.88
C ARG A 144 7.37 12.35 -15.92
N TYR A 145 7.80 11.29 -15.24
CA TYR A 145 7.14 9.99 -15.21
C TYR A 145 7.31 9.36 -13.83
N GLY A 146 6.58 8.29 -13.52
CA GLY A 146 6.79 7.50 -12.30
C GLY A 146 6.56 8.33 -11.03
N GLN A 147 7.40 8.18 -10.02
CA GLN A 147 7.34 8.99 -8.80
C GLN A 147 8.20 10.25 -8.92
N GLY A 148 7.67 11.38 -8.41
CA GLY A 148 8.41 12.63 -8.45
C GLY A 148 7.84 13.73 -7.56
N THR A 149 8.71 14.67 -7.25
CA THR A 149 8.41 15.90 -6.52
C THR A 149 8.61 17.09 -7.44
N TYR A 150 7.60 17.93 -7.57
CA TYR A 150 7.70 19.23 -8.23
C TYR A 150 7.46 20.35 -7.22
N THR A 151 8.49 21.16 -7.02
CA THR A 151 8.44 22.33 -6.15
C THR A 151 8.37 23.57 -7.02
N LEU A 152 7.32 24.38 -6.83
CA LEU A 152 7.16 25.64 -7.52
C LEU A 152 7.94 26.73 -6.77
N SER A 153 8.41 27.72 -7.52
CA SER A 153 9.08 28.93 -7.02
C SER A 153 8.26 29.70 -5.97
N ASN A 154 6.92 29.60 -6.03
CA ASN A 154 6.02 30.20 -5.04
C ASN A 154 5.89 29.40 -3.73
N GLY A 155 6.58 28.27 -3.60
CA GLY A 155 6.56 27.39 -2.42
C GLY A 155 5.52 26.28 -2.46
N SER A 156 4.58 26.29 -3.42
CA SER A 156 3.68 25.16 -3.65
C SER A 156 4.48 23.91 -4.07
N LYS A 157 3.97 22.72 -3.75
CA LYS A 157 4.67 21.46 -3.98
C LYS A 157 3.70 20.35 -4.33
N TYR A 158 3.98 19.62 -5.41
CA TYR A 158 3.36 18.33 -5.70
C TYR A 158 4.33 17.19 -5.40
N VAL A 159 3.87 16.16 -4.70
CA VAL A 159 4.59 14.90 -4.48
C VAL A 159 3.66 13.76 -4.87
N GLY A 160 4.05 12.95 -5.85
CA GLY A 160 3.23 11.83 -6.26
C GLY A 160 3.64 11.27 -7.61
N GLN A 161 2.68 10.59 -8.22
CA GLN A 161 2.84 9.95 -9.52
C GLN A 161 2.75 10.97 -10.67
N TRP A 162 3.48 10.67 -11.75
CA TRP A 162 3.59 11.46 -12.96
C TRP A 162 3.43 10.57 -14.18
N LYS A 163 2.79 11.10 -15.21
CA LYS A 163 2.69 10.46 -16.51
C LYS A 163 2.72 11.52 -17.60
N ASP A 164 3.57 11.32 -18.60
CA ASP A 164 3.68 12.20 -19.77
C ASP A 164 3.86 13.69 -19.42
N GLY A 165 4.53 13.98 -18.30
CA GLY A 165 4.78 15.34 -17.86
C GLY A 165 3.75 15.90 -16.88
N GLU A 166 2.63 15.22 -16.64
CA GLU A 166 1.53 15.71 -15.80
C GLU A 166 1.37 14.89 -14.50
N PRO A 167 0.89 15.52 -13.40
CA PRO A 167 0.37 14.79 -12.25
C PRO A 167 -0.65 13.73 -12.66
N HIS A 168 -0.44 12.50 -12.21
CA HIS A 168 -1.29 11.35 -12.52
C HIS A 168 -1.33 10.40 -11.33
N GLY A 169 -2.30 9.50 -11.22
CA GLY A 169 -2.34 8.50 -10.15
C GLY A 169 -2.50 9.13 -8.77
N GLN A 170 -1.84 8.61 -7.74
CA GLN A 170 -1.91 9.16 -6.38
C GLN A 170 -0.90 10.30 -6.19
N GLY A 171 -1.33 11.38 -5.54
CA GLY A 171 -0.46 12.52 -5.26
C GLY A 171 -0.98 13.47 -4.19
N THR A 172 -0.04 14.19 -3.60
CA THR A 172 -0.28 15.27 -2.65
C THR A 172 0.16 16.60 -3.25
N TYR A 173 -0.74 17.56 -3.33
CA TYR A 173 -0.42 18.94 -3.65
C TYR A 173 -0.56 19.80 -2.40
N THR A 174 0.53 20.41 -1.95
CA THR A 174 0.54 21.41 -0.89
C THR A 174 0.65 22.79 -1.53
N PHE A 175 -0.33 23.65 -1.26
CA PHE A 175 -0.35 25.02 -1.76
C PHE A 175 0.50 25.92 -0.86
N SER A 176 1.04 26.99 -1.42
CA SER A 176 1.86 27.97 -0.68
C SER A 176 1.11 28.66 0.47
N ASN A 177 -0.23 28.70 0.42
CA ASN A 177 -1.09 29.20 1.49
C ASN A 177 -1.31 28.18 2.63
N GLY A 178 -0.76 26.97 2.52
CA GLY A 178 -0.90 25.90 3.51
C GLY A 178 -2.07 24.94 3.27
N ASP A 179 -2.94 25.22 2.29
CA ASP A 179 -3.96 24.26 1.88
C ASP A 179 -3.30 23.00 1.29
N LYS A 180 -4.01 21.88 1.32
CA LYS A 180 -3.47 20.59 0.87
C LYS A 180 -4.54 19.75 0.19
N HIS A 181 -4.22 19.19 -0.96
CA HIS A 181 -5.00 18.11 -1.57
C HIS A 181 -4.22 16.80 -1.51
N VAL A 182 -4.85 15.74 -1.02
CA VAL A 182 -4.33 14.37 -1.05
C VAL A 182 -5.35 13.50 -1.77
N GLY A 183 -4.97 12.87 -2.87
CA GLY A 183 -5.88 12.01 -3.60
C GLY A 183 -5.40 11.67 -5.00
N GLN A 184 -6.34 11.27 -5.83
CA GLN A 184 -6.10 10.88 -7.21
C GLN A 184 -5.96 12.11 -8.14
N TRP A 185 -5.17 11.92 -9.20
CA TRP A 185 -4.84 12.89 -10.21
C TRP A 185 -4.92 12.27 -11.60
N LYS A 186 -5.37 13.05 -12.58
CA LYS A 186 -5.47 12.65 -13.98
C LYS A 186 -5.23 13.88 -14.83
N ASP A 187 -4.24 13.78 -15.71
CA ASP A 187 -3.87 14.83 -16.68
C ASP A 187 -3.73 16.21 -16.01
N GLY A 188 -3.05 16.23 -14.86
CA GLY A 188 -2.76 17.45 -14.09
C GLY A 188 -3.89 17.96 -13.19
N LYS A 189 -5.06 17.31 -13.22
CA LYS A 189 -6.23 17.71 -12.43
C LYS A 189 -6.50 16.73 -11.30
N ARG A 190 -7.06 17.24 -10.19
CA ARG A 190 -7.65 16.38 -9.13
C ARG A 190 -8.76 15.54 -9.74
N HIS A 191 -8.74 14.25 -9.49
CA HIS A 191 -9.66 13.30 -10.09
C HIS A 191 -9.90 12.14 -9.10
N GLY A 192 -11.00 11.40 -9.20
CA GLY A 192 -11.30 10.28 -8.30
C GLY A 192 -11.40 10.69 -6.82
N GLU A 193 -11.22 9.76 -5.90
CA GLU A 193 -11.24 10.05 -4.47
C GLU A 193 -10.11 11.00 -4.06
N GLY A 194 -10.46 12.03 -3.28
CA GLY A 194 -9.51 12.99 -2.77
C GLY A 194 -10.02 13.80 -1.59
N THR A 195 -9.09 14.24 -0.75
CA THR A 195 -9.35 15.09 0.41
C THR A 195 -8.60 16.40 0.26
N TYR A 196 -9.34 17.50 0.35
CA TYR A 196 -8.83 18.85 0.41
C TYR A 196 -8.91 19.36 1.84
N THR A 197 -7.77 19.66 2.44
CA THR A 197 -7.64 20.25 3.78
C THR A 197 -7.25 21.71 3.61
N PHE A 198 -8.08 22.61 4.14
CA PHE A 198 -7.74 24.02 4.23
C PHE A 198 -6.72 24.25 5.35
N SER A 199 -5.91 25.30 5.20
CA SER A 199 -4.95 25.77 6.20
C SER A 199 -5.59 26.07 7.57
N ASP A 200 -6.88 26.38 7.62
CA ASP A 200 -7.66 26.56 8.85
C ASP A 200 -8.20 25.25 9.47
N GLY A 201 -7.89 24.10 8.87
CA GLY A 201 -8.27 22.77 9.34
C GLY A 201 -9.62 22.25 8.82
N ARG A 202 -10.39 23.04 8.07
CA ARG A 202 -11.59 22.52 7.38
C ARG A 202 -11.20 21.45 6.36
N VAL A 203 -12.09 20.47 6.14
CA VAL A 203 -11.84 19.34 5.24
C VAL A 203 -13.00 19.15 4.28
N LEU A 204 -12.69 18.95 3.00
CA LEU A 204 -13.61 18.51 1.97
C LEU A 204 -13.11 17.19 1.40
N SER A 205 -13.86 16.12 1.64
CA SER A 205 -13.57 14.79 1.11
C SER A 205 -14.67 14.36 0.15
N GLY A 206 -14.30 13.65 -0.90
CA GLY A 206 -15.24 13.09 -1.85
C GLY A 206 -14.59 12.82 -3.20
N ILE A 207 -15.43 12.74 -4.22
CA ILE A 207 -15.00 12.44 -5.59
C ILE A 207 -14.70 13.74 -6.31
N TRP A 208 -13.50 13.85 -6.85
CA TRP A 208 -13.07 14.93 -7.71
C TRP A 208 -13.19 14.50 -9.17
N PHE A 209 -13.66 15.40 -10.03
CA PHE A 209 -13.65 15.18 -11.46
C PHE A 209 -13.22 16.46 -12.15
N ASP A 210 -12.15 16.34 -12.93
CA ASP A 210 -11.56 17.46 -13.66
C ASP A 210 -11.28 18.70 -12.80
N GLY A 211 -10.84 18.46 -11.55
CA GLY A 211 -10.47 19.51 -10.62
C GLY A 211 -11.60 20.00 -9.71
N GLU A 212 -12.83 19.54 -9.90
CA GLU A 212 -14.01 19.95 -9.11
C GLU A 212 -14.48 18.83 -8.20
N LEU A 213 -14.83 19.17 -6.96
CA LEU A 213 -15.46 18.22 -6.04
C LEU A 213 -16.92 18.01 -6.46
N ILE A 214 -17.26 16.78 -6.79
CA ILE A 214 -18.63 16.37 -7.06
C ILE A 214 -19.35 16.34 -5.72
N LYS A 215 -20.40 17.15 -5.61
CA LYS A 215 -21.34 17.06 -4.51
C LYS A 215 -22.23 15.87 -4.82
N THR A 216 -22.08 14.74 -4.12
CA THR A 216 -23.04 13.66 -4.23
C THR A 216 -24.28 14.07 -3.41
N PRO A 217 -25.43 14.36 -4.03
CA PRO A 217 -26.66 14.56 -3.28
C PRO A 217 -27.02 13.24 -2.59
N THR A 218 -27.03 13.25 -1.26
CA THR A 218 -27.64 12.18 -0.49
C THR A 218 -29.15 12.31 -0.68
N PRO A 219 -29.88 11.28 -1.13
CA PRO A 219 -31.34 11.36 -1.15
C PRO A 219 -31.83 11.67 0.26
N SER A 220 -32.70 12.67 0.37
CA SER A 220 -33.29 13.03 1.67
C SER A 220 -34.04 11.81 2.22
N PRO A 221 -33.88 11.48 3.53
CA PRO A 221 -34.59 10.34 4.11
C PRO A 221 -36.10 10.57 3.98
N VAL A 222 -36.79 9.62 3.34
CA VAL A 222 -38.23 9.72 3.07
C VAL A 222 -39.00 8.85 4.04
N ASP A 223 -39.77 9.49 4.92
CA ASP A 223 -40.45 8.85 6.05
C ASP A 223 -41.73 8.07 5.71
N THR A 224 -42.25 8.10 4.47
CA THR A 224 -43.46 7.31 4.13
C THR A 224 -43.62 6.88 2.67
N ALA A 225 -44.27 5.73 2.50
CA ALA A 225 -44.59 5.06 1.22
C ALA A 225 -45.43 5.89 0.22
N GLN A 226 -46.10 6.96 0.68
CA GLN A 226 -46.95 7.83 -0.14
C GLN A 226 -46.13 8.92 -0.88
N GLN A 227 -44.93 9.25 -0.39
CA GLN A 227 -44.05 10.27 -0.96
C GLN A 227 -43.16 9.76 -2.12
N ARG A 228 -43.23 8.46 -2.44
CA ARG A 228 -42.43 7.83 -3.52
C ARG A 228 -42.72 8.35 -4.93
N LYS A 229 -43.68 9.28 -5.12
CA LYS A 229 -43.91 9.97 -6.39
C LYS A 229 -43.10 11.27 -6.55
N ASP A 230 -42.59 11.85 -5.45
CA ASP A 230 -41.80 13.09 -5.45
C ASP A 230 -40.31 12.86 -5.14
N THR A 231 -39.87 11.59 -5.11
CA THR A 231 -38.54 11.20 -4.65
C THR A 231 -37.44 11.38 -5.69
N GLY A 232 -37.67 11.88 -6.90
CA GLY A 232 -36.63 11.93 -7.95
C GLY A 232 -36.27 10.57 -8.57
N CYS A 233 -36.71 9.45 -8.00
CA CYS A 233 -36.63 8.14 -8.63
C CYS A 233 -37.62 8.07 -9.80
N ILE A 234 -37.11 8.12 -11.03
CA ILE A 234 -37.94 8.16 -12.24
C ILE A 234 -38.15 6.78 -12.87
N GLU A 235 -37.32 5.78 -12.53
CA GLU A 235 -37.45 4.42 -13.03
C GLU A 235 -36.81 3.40 -12.07
N GLY A 236 -37.37 2.20 -11.97
CA GLY A 236 -36.78 1.09 -11.20
C GLY A 236 -36.90 1.22 -9.68
N ASN A 237 -35.95 0.62 -8.95
CA ASN A 237 -35.86 0.59 -7.50
C ASN A 237 -34.62 1.36 -7.03
N CYS A 238 -34.81 2.63 -6.67
CA CYS A 238 -33.75 3.50 -6.17
C CYS A 238 -33.45 3.34 -4.66
N VAL A 239 -34.01 2.31 -4.00
CA VAL A 239 -33.76 2.02 -2.58
C VAL A 239 -32.79 0.85 -2.46
N ASN A 240 -33.13 -0.29 -3.07
CA ASN A 240 -32.40 -1.55 -2.98
C ASN A 240 -32.57 -2.34 -4.28
N GLY A 241 -31.88 -1.94 -5.35
CA GLY A 241 -32.06 -2.55 -6.67
C GLY A 241 -31.45 -1.72 -7.80
N GLN A 242 -31.92 -1.91 -9.03
CA GLN A 242 -31.52 -1.11 -10.18
C GLN A 242 -32.52 0.03 -10.36
N GLY A 243 -32.05 1.27 -10.50
CA GLY A 243 -32.92 2.43 -10.62
C GLY A 243 -32.27 3.63 -11.29
N THR A 244 -33.12 4.47 -11.86
CA THR A 244 -32.77 5.77 -12.40
C THR A 244 -33.33 6.86 -11.49
N TYR A 245 -32.43 7.70 -10.99
CA TYR A 245 -32.77 8.83 -10.14
C TYR A 245 -32.35 10.13 -10.81
N LYS A 246 -33.22 11.12 -10.78
CA LYS A 246 -32.96 12.48 -11.20
C LYS A 246 -32.98 13.38 -9.97
N PHE A 247 -31.86 14.03 -9.71
CA PHE A 247 -31.67 14.93 -8.59
C PHE A 247 -32.26 16.32 -8.90
N SER A 248 -32.52 17.10 -7.84
CA SER A 248 -33.16 18.42 -7.95
C SER A 248 -32.27 19.47 -8.62
N ASP A 249 -30.95 19.30 -8.59
CA ASP A 249 -29.96 20.09 -9.33
C ASP A 249 -29.88 19.72 -10.82
N GLY A 250 -30.61 18.70 -11.25
CA GLY A 250 -30.64 18.22 -12.63
C GLY A 250 -29.67 17.09 -12.93
N ASP A 251 -28.81 16.71 -11.97
CA ASP A 251 -27.95 15.54 -12.10
C ASP A 251 -28.79 14.25 -12.17
N LYS A 252 -28.19 13.17 -12.67
CA LYS A 252 -28.89 11.90 -12.87
C LYS A 252 -27.97 10.73 -12.55
N TYR A 253 -28.46 9.77 -11.77
CA TYR A 253 -27.79 8.48 -11.58
C TYR A 253 -28.62 7.33 -12.17
N VAL A 254 -27.95 6.42 -12.88
CA VAL A 254 -28.52 5.17 -13.41
C VAL A 254 -27.65 4.03 -12.93
N GLY A 255 -28.18 3.10 -12.14
CA GLY A 255 -27.40 1.95 -11.70
C GLY A 255 -27.96 1.26 -10.49
N GLN A 256 -27.11 0.54 -9.77
CA GLN A 256 -27.51 -0.16 -8.56
C GLN A 256 -27.63 0.82 -7.38
N TRP A 257 -28.52 0.47 -6.46
CA TRP A 257 -28.87 1.20 -5.26
C TRP A 257 -28.87 0.25 -4.07
N LYS A 258 -28.41 0.73 -2.93
CA LYS A 258 -28.49 0.05 -1.65
C LYS A 258 -28.70 1.08 -0.55
N ASP A 259 -29.71 0.85 0.29
CA ASP A 259 -30.08 1.75 1.39
C ASP A 259 -30.21 3.22 0.95
N ASP A 260 -30.94 3.45 -0.15
CA ASP A 260 -31.17 4.76 -0.79
C ASP A 260 -29.90 5.45 -1.32
N LYS A 261 -28.83 4.70 -1.55
CA LYS A 261 -27.56 5.26 -2.04
C LYS A 261 -27.09 4.56 -3.31
N PRO A 262 -26.45 5.28 -4.25
CA PRO A 262 -25.70 4.67 -5.33
C PRO A 262 -24.77 3.56 -4.83
N HIS A 263 -24.89 2.39 -5.43
CA HIS A 263 -24.11 1.20 -5.11
C HIS A 263 -23.79 0.43 -6.40
N GLY A 264 -22.87 -0.52 -6.35
CA GLY A 264 -22.54 -1.40 -7.47
C GLY A 264 -22.20 -0.65 -8.76
N GLN A 265 -22.49 -1.22 -9.93
CA GLN A 265 -22.28 -0.53 -11.19
C GLN A 265 -23.33 0.57 -11.41
N GLY A 266 -22.86 1.74 -11.84
CA GLY A 266 -23.74 2.85 -12.16
C GLY A 266 -23.06 3.99 -12.91
N THR A 267 -23.88 4.85 -13.48
CA THR A 267 -23.48 6.02 -14.25
C THR A 267 -24.14 7.26 -13.66
N TYR A 268 -23.33 8.22 -13.25
CA TYR A 268 -23.76 9.53 -12.79
C TYR A 268 -23.49 10.56 -13.89
N THR A 269 -24.54 11.24 -14.34
CA THR A 269 -24.49 12.29 -15.34
C THR A 269 -24.75 13.61 -14.64
N LEU A 270 -23.77 14.50 -14.69
CA LEU A 270 -23.93 15.85 -14.19
C LEU A 270 -24.86 16.64 -15.13
N SER A 271 -25.57 17.60 -14.58
CA SER A 271 -26.46 18.53 -15.30
C SER A 271 -25.78 19.27 -16.47
N ASP A 272 -24.45 19.44 -16.43
CA ASP A 272 -23.64 20.01 -17.51
C ASP A 272 -23.23 19.01 -18.61
N GLY A 273 -23.63 17.74 -18.48
CA GLY A 273 -23.38 16.68 -19.44
C GLY A 273 -22.12 15.85 -19.20
N ARG A 274 -21.31 16.16 -18.18
CA ARG A 274 -20.19 15.28 -17.76
C ARG A 274 -20.73 13.95 -17.25
N VAL A 275 -20.04 12.84 -17.55
CA VAL A 275 -20.48 11.48 -17.21
C VAL A 275 -19.40 10.76 -16.40
N LEU A 276 -19.83 10.13 -15.32
CA LEU A 276 -19.06 9.31 -14.41
C LEU A 276 -19.66 7.90 -14.39
N SER A 277 -19.12 6.99 -15.18
CA SER A 277 -19.49 5.59 -15.10
C SER A 277 -18.53 4.85 -14.19
N GLY A 278 -19.01 3.89 -13.43
CA GLY A 278 -18.14 3.19 -12.51
C GLY A 278 -18.82 2.33 -11.47
N ILE A 279 -18.02 1.95 -10.47
CA ILE A 279 -18.47 1.22 -9.28
C ILE A 279 -18.70 2.21 -8.15
N TRP A 280 -19.88 2.13 -7.55
CA TRP A 280 -20.36 2.98 -6.47
C TRP A 280 -20.49 2.18 -5.18
N SER A 281 -20.21 2.81 -4.05
CA SER A 281 -20.42 2.24 -2.73
C SER A 281 -20.89 3.32 -1.77
N ASN A 282 -22.01 3.09 -1.09
CA ASN A 282 -22.59 4.02 -0.12
C ASN A 282 -22.73 5.46 -0.64
N GLY A 283 -23.03 5.62 -1.94
CA GLY A 283 -23.22 6.93 -2.58
C GLY A 283 -21.96 7.56 -3.14
N GLU A 284 -20.82 6.91 -3.04
CA GLU A 284 -19.52 7.41 -3.52
C GLU A 284 -19.00 6.56 -4.68
N LEU A 285 -18.37 7.19 -5.68
CA LEU A 285 -17.74 6.51 -6.80
C LEU A 285 -16.38 5.94 -6.38
N VAL A 286 -16.30 4.63 -6.21
CA VAL A 286 -15.07 3.92 -5.80
C VAL A 286 -14.14 3.65 -6.99
N THR A 287 -14.69 3.49 -8.20
CA THR A 287 -13.88 3.19 -9.39
C THR A 287 -14.52 3.79 -10.64
N GLU A 288 -13.82 4.68 -11.34
CA GLU A 288 -14.23 5.17 -12.65
C GLU A 288 -13.97 4.08 -13.72
N ILE A 289 -15.02 3.68 -14.44
CA ILE A 289 -14.94 2.83 -15.62
C ILE A 289 -15.11 3.74 -16.84
N LYS A 290 -14.13 3.76 -17.73
CA LYS A 290 -14.27 4.48 -19.01
C LYS A 290 -15.43 3.90 -19.80
N THR A 291 -16.51 4.65 -19.95
CA THR A 291 -17.47 4.42 -21.02
C THR A 291 -16.79 4.75 -22.34
N PRO A 292 -16.85 3.88 -23.36
CA PRO A 292 -16.48 4.29 -24.71
C PRO A 292 -17.32 5.52 -25.05
N THR A 293 -16.68 6.62 -25.41
CA THR A 293 -17.36 7.84 -25.86
C THR A 293 -18.07 7.55 -27.17
N THR A 294 -19.29 7.03 -27.10
CA THR A 294 -20.20 7.02 -28.25
C THR A 294 -20.79 8.42 -28.37
N LYS A 295 -20.49 9.06 -29.49
CA LYS A 295 -21.23 10.24 -29.99
C LYS A 295 -22.74 9.95 -29.97
N PRO A 296 -23.62 10.97 -29.91
CA PRO A 296 -25.06 10.78 -29.88
C PRO A 296 -25.48 9.99 -31.13
N VAL A 297 -25.98 8.77 -30.92
CA VAL A 297 -26.56 7.96 -31.99
C VAL A 297 -28.03 8.34 -32.09
N GLU A 298 -28.38 8.97 -33.21
CA GLU A 298 -29.77 9.13 -33.64
C GLU A 298 -30.50 7.78 -33.61
N SER A 299 -31.78 7.84 -33.24
CA SER A 299 -32.72 6.74 -33.07
C SER A 299 -32.51 5.58 -34.06
N ILE A 300 -32.22 4.38 -33.53
CA ILE A 300 -32.22 3.13 -34.31
C ILE A 300 -33.57 2.42 -34.10
N PRO A 301 -34.22 1.93 -35.18
CA PRO A 301 -35.51 1.23 -35.13
C PRO A 301 -35.36 -0.20 -34.55
N PRO A 302 -36.45 -0.87 -34.16
CA PRO A 302 -36.36 -2.10 -33.39
C PRO A 302 -35.84 -3.24 -34.26
N ILE A 303 -34.78 -3.92 -33.84
CA ILE A 303 -34.29 -5.14 -34.49
C ILE A 303 -34.38 -6.31 -33.51
N THR A 304 -35.08 -7.31 -34.03
CA THR A 304 -35.42 -8.63 -33.53
C THR A 304 -34.22 -9.49 -33.17
N ASP A 305 -34.46 -10.39 -32.20
CA ASP A 305 -33.63 -11.51 -31.77
C ASP A 305 -32.71 -12.09 -32.85
N ASN A 306 -31.41 -12.08 -32.56
CA ASN A 306 -30.45 -13.18 -32.74
C ASN A 306 -29.02 -12.65 -32.60
N ILE A 307 -28.59 -12.34 -31.37
CA ILE A 307 -27.17 -12.15 -31.08
C ILE A 307 -26.60 -13.49 -30.60
N LYS A 308 -25.79 -14.11 -31.46
CA LYS A 308 -24.86 -15.15 -31.03
C LYS A 308 -23.95 -14.57 -29.95
N LYS A 309 -23.88 -15.29 -28.84
CA LYS A 309 -23.12 -15.02 -27.63
C LYS A 309 -21.63 -14.82 -27.97
N ASP A 310 -21.19 -13.58 -28.11
CA ASP A 310 -19.76 -13.28 -28.12
C ASP A 310 -19.20 -13.58 -26.73
N GLU A 311 -18.26 -14.53 -26.66
CA GLU A 311 -17.58 -14.95 -25.43
C GLU A 311 -16.71 -13.82 -24.89
N HIS A 312 -17.21 -13.09 -23.90
CA HIS A 312 -16.35 -12.30 -23.01
C HIS A 312 -15.40 -13.27 -22.30
N ASN A 313 -14.11 -13.17 -22.63
CA ASN A 313 -13.02 -13.94 -22.02
C ASN A 313 -12.82 -13.50 -20.55
N TYR A 314 -13.61 -14.07 -19.64
CA TYR A 314 -13.46 -13.86 -18.20
C TYR A 314 -12.28 -14.69 -17.68
N ARG A 315 -11.23 -14.02 -17.17
CA ARG A 315 -10.04 -14.65 -16.58
C ARG A 315 -10.39 -15.67 -15.49
N PHE A 316 -11.40 -15.38 -14.67
CA PHE A 316 -11.82 -16.23 -13.57
C PHE A 316 -13.15 -16.91 -13.88
N LYS A 317 -13.13 -18.24 -13.84
CA LYS A 317 -14.30 -19.09 -14.05
C LYS A 317 -14.84 -19.60 -12.72
N ASP A 318 -16.10 -19.31 -12.43
CA ASP A 318 -16.79 -19.86 -11.26
C ASP A 318 -17.09 -21.34 -11.45
N ASN A 319 -16.66 -22.18 -10.50
CA ASN A 319 -16.87 -23.63 -10.55
C ASN A 319 -18.19 -24.07 -9.88
N GLY A 320 -18.94 -23.14 -9.28
CA GLY A 320 -20.24 -23.41 -8.64
C GLY A 320 -20.15 -24.15 -7.29
N ASN A 321 -18.95 -24.51 -6.84
CA ASN A 321 -18.69 -25.17 -5.55
C ASN A 321 -18.03 -24.26 -4.51
N GLY A 322 -18.02 -22.94 -4.74
CA GLY A 322 -17.33 -21.98 -3.87
C GLY A 322 -15.86 -21.76 -4.22
N THR A 323 -15.41 -22.19 -5.41
CA THR A 323 -14.07 -21.93 -5.94
C THR A 323 -14.10 -21.21 -7.29
N LEU A 324 -13.01 -20.51 -7.61
CA LEU A 324 -12.78 -19.84 -8.89
C LEU A 324 -11.49 -20.34 -9.51
N THR A 325 -11.53 -20.69 -10.80
CA THR A 325 -10.35 -21.07 -11.58
C THR A 325 -9.85 -19.88 -12.37
N ASP A 326 -8.58 -19.52 -12.20
CA ASP A 326 -7.88 -18.53 -13.02
C ASP A 326 -7.37 -19.19 -14.31
N SER A 327 -8.07 -18.97 -15.41
CA SER A 327 -7.73 -19.51 -16.73
C SER A 327 -6.39 -19.00 -17.27
N LYS A 328 -5.81 -17.93 -16.70
CA LYS A 328 -4.50 -17.42 -17.10
C LYS A 328 -3.36 -18.20 -16.47
N THR A 329 -3.52 -18.63 -15.21
CA THR A 329 -2.43 -19.23 -14.41
C THR A 329 -2.64 -20.73 -14.17
N GLY A 330 -3.86 -21.23 -14.34
CA GLY A 330 -4.21 -22.60 -13.99
C GLY A 330 -4.35 -22.81 -12.48
N PHE A 331 -4.43 -21.75 -11.68
CA PHE A 331 -4.68 -21.87 -10.24
C PHE A 331 -6.17 -21.82 -9.92
N MET A 332 -6.55 -22.55 -8.88
CA MET A 332 -7.89 -22.53 -8.32
C MET A 332 -7.85 -21.94 -6.92
N TRP A 333 -8.69 -20.94 -6.70
CA TRP A 333 -8.74 -20.13 -5.49
C TRP A 333 -10.07 -20.35 -4.79
N THR A 334 -10.10 -20.22 -3.46
CA THR A 334 -11.38 -20.10 -2.77
C THR A 334 -12.09 -18.82 -3.21
N LYS A 335 -13.38 -18.91 -3.50
CA LYS A 335 -14.18 -17.74 -3.95
C LYS A 335 -14.26 -16.69 -2.86
N ASN A 336 -14.46 -17.12 -1.61
CA ASN A 336 -14.38 -16.26 -0.44
C ASN A 336 -12.92 -16.09 0.02
N ALA A 337 -12.40 -14.88 -0.03
CA ALA A 337 -11.03 -14.53 0.36
C ALA A 337 -10.86 -14.28 1.88
N LYS A 338 -11.96 -14.36 2.65
CA LYS A 338 -12.01 -14.17 4.11
C LYS A 338 -12.74 -15.33 4.78
N LEU A 339 -12.41 -16.56 4.42
CA LEU A 339 -13.05 -17.76 5.01
C LEU A 339 -12.85 -17.83 6.53
N ILE A 340 -11.63 -17.57 7.00
CA ILE A 340 -11.27 -17.64 8.43
C ILE A 340 -10.86 -16.29 9.03
N GLY A 341 -10.73 -15.26 8.19
CA GLY A 341 -10.28 -13.93 8.62
C GLY A 341 -8.76 -13.84 8.80
N ARG A 342 -8.33 -12.94 9.69
CA ARG A 342 -6.91 -12.69 9.98
C ARG A 342 -6.41 -13.70 11.01
N LYS A 343 -5.29 -14.36 10.73
CA LYS A 343 -4.68 -15.39 11.57
C LYS A 343 -3.19 -15.15 11.75
N ASP A 344 -2.64 -15.60 12.87
CA ASP A 344 -1.19 -15.69 13.01
C ASP A 344 -0.62 -16.78 12.07
N TRP A 345 0.70 -16.84 11.95
CA TRP A 345 1.35 -17.77 11.03
C TRP A 345 1.03 -19.24 11.33
N LYS A 346 1.03 -19.64 12.60
CA LYS A 346 0.78 -21.02 13.02
C LYS A 346 -0.68 -21.39 12.84
N GLU A 347 -1.59 -20.49 13.20
CA GLU A 347 -3.02 -20.63 12.98
C GLU A 347 -3.35 -20.73 11.48
N ALA A 348 -2.69 -19.95 10.63
CA ALA A 348 -2.88 -20.01 9.18
C ALA A 348 -2.49 -21.39 8.62
N LEU A 349 -1.34 -21.93 9.02
CA LEU A 349 -0.90 -23.26 8.60
C LEU A 349 -1.82 -24.37 9.13
N ASN A 350 -2.24 -24.29 10.39
CA ASN A 350 -3.19 -25.23 10.98
C ASN A 350 -4.54 -25.20 10.25
N TYR A 351 -5.00 -24.01 9.85
CA TYR A 351 -6.24 -23.87 9.08
C TYR A 351 -6.12 -24.53 7.71
N ILE A 352 -5.03 -24.28 6.99
CA ILE A 352 -4.76 -24.95 5.70
C ILE A 352 -4.71 -26.47 5.86
N ALA A 353 -4.06 -26.99 6.92
CA ALA A 353 -4.05 -28.42 7.21
C ALA A 353 -5.48 -28.97 7.42
N SER A 354 -6.31 -28.26 8.19
CA SER A 354 -7.71 -28.64 8.44
C SER A 354 -8.56 -28.66 7.16
N MET A 355 -8.27 -27.79 6.18
CA MET A 355 -8.98 -27.78 4.90
C MET A 355 -8.77 -29.06 4.08
N ASN A 356 -7.71 -29.82 4.39
CA ASN A 356 -7.30 -31.01 3.67
C ASN A 356 -7.71 -32.31 4.38
N GLU A 357 -8.40 -32.22 5.52
CA GLU A 357 -8.87 -33.39 6.26
C GLU A 357 -10.14 -34.00 5.63
N GLY A 358 -10.32 -35.32 5.81
CA GLY A 358 -11.52 -36.03 5.38
C GLY A 358 -11.78 -35.93 3.87
N LYS A 359 -12.94 -35.39 3.49
CA LYS A 359 -13.32 -35.16 2.07
C LYS A 359 -12.69 -33.90 1.47
N GLY A 360 -11.98 -33.11 2.27
CA GLY A 360 -11.42 -31.83 1.85
C GLY A 360 -12.46 -30.72 1.69
N THR A 361 -11.99 -29.48 1.72
CA THR A 361 -12.85 -28.30 1.56
C THR A 361 -13.19 -28.11 0.08
N PHE A 362 -14.46 -27.87 -0.23
CA PHE A 362 -14.96 -27.78 -1.61
C PHE A 362 -14.68 -29.03 -2.48
N GLY A 363 -14.43 -30.18 -1.84
CA GLY A 363 -14.12 -31.45 -2.50
C GLY A 363 -12.64 -31.66 -2.84
N TYR A 364 -11.74 -30.86 -2.27
CA TYR A 364 -10.30 -30.91 -2.55
C TYR A 364 -9.45 -30.98 -1.28
N THR A 365 -8.36 -31.74 -1.32
CA THR A 365 -7.49 -32.05 -0.16
C THR A 365 -6.04 -31.58 -0.34
N ASP A 366 -5.79 -30.71 -1.30
CA ASP A 366 -4.48 -30.18 -1.70
C ASP A 366 -4.44 -28.64 -1.62
N TRP A 367 -5.23 -28.06 -0.72
CA TRP A 367 -5.18 -26.63 -0.40
C TRP A 367 -3.86 -26.28 0.25
N ARG A 368 -3.28 -25.15 -0.15
CA ARG A 368 -2.09 -24.57 0.45
C ARG A 368 -2.23 -23.07 0.62
N LEU A 369 -1.32 -22.51 1.41
CA LEU A 369 -1.07 -21.08 1.41
C LEU A 369 -0.32 -20.72 0.11
N PRO A 370 -0.75 -19.69 -0.64
CA PRO A 370 -0.12 -19.32 -1.90
C PRO A 370 1.30 -18.84 -1.67
N ASP A 371 2.19 -19.10 -2.61
CA ASP A 371 3.49 -18.43 -2.62
C ASP A 371 3.35 -16.96 -3.09
N ARG A 372 4.47 -16.23 -3.01
CA ARG A 372 4.53 -14.82 -3.40
C ARG A 372 4.16 -14.62 -4.87
N GLU A 373 4.65 -15.47 -5.77
CA GLU A 373 4.41 -15.31 -7.21
C GLU A 373 2.96 -15.63 -7.57
N GLU A 374 2.36 -16.63 -6.91
CA GLU A 374 0.95 -16.99 -7.03
C GLU A 374 0.06 -15.82 -6.61
N LEU A 375 0.33 -15.20 -5.46
CA LEU A 375 -0.40 -14.00 -5.01
C LEU A 375 -0.17 -12.80 -5.94
N GLU A 376 1.08 -12.51 -6.29
CA GLU A 376 1.39 -11.41 -7.21
C GLU A 376 0.68 -11.61 -8.56
N SER A 377 0.55 -12.84 -9.04
CA SER A 377 -0.12 -13.14 -10.31
C SER A 377 -1.58 -12.69 -10.33
N LEU A 378 -2.27 -12.70 -9.17
CA LEU A 378 -3.65 -12.20 -9.04
C LEU A 378 -3.72 -10.69 -9.28
N VAL A 379 -2.71 -9.94 -8.85
CA VAL A 379 -2.81 -8.49 -8.65
C VAL A 379 -1.85 -7.66 -9.49
N LYS A 380 -0.91 -8.29 -10.20
CA LYS A 380 0.14 -7.60 -10.95
C LYS A 380 -0.43 -6.66 -12.00
N GLY A 381 -0.09 -5.39 -11.89
CA GLY A 381 -0.54 -4.33 -12.80
C GLY A 381 -1.98 -3.86 -12.57
N ILE A 382 -2.57 -4.22 -11.42
CA ILE A 382 -3.95 -3.88 -11.07
C ILE A 382 -3.93 -2.78 -10.01
N ASN A 383 -4.62 -1.68 -10.29
CA ASN A 383 -4.81 -0.61 -9.32
C ASN A 383 -5.96 -1.01 -8.38
N VAL A 384 -5.70 -1.00 -7.06
CA VAL A 384 -6.62 -1.44 -5.98
C VAL A 384 -7.11 -2.89 -6.12
N PRO A 385 -6.23 -3.89 -5.91
CA PRO A 385 -6.54 -5.30 -6.18
C PRO A 385 -7.76 -5.87 -5.47
N TYR A 386 -8.02 -5.51 -4.21
CA TYR A 386 -9.18 -6.08 -3.49
C TYR A 386 -10.51 -5.72 -4.17
N VAL A 387 -10.65 -4.50 -4.69
CA VAL A 387 -11.86 -4.06 -5.40
C VAL A 387 -11.99 -4.81 -6.71
N TRP A 388 -10.90 -4.86 -7.49
CA TRP A 388 -10.90 -5.54 -8.77
C TRP A 388 -11.25 -7.02 -8.61
N LEU A 389 -10.60 -7.75 -7.69
CA LEU A 389 -10.86 -9.18 -7.48
C LEU A 389 -12.32 -9.44 -7.07
N ASN A 390 -12.93 -8.62 -6.21
CA ASN A 390 -14.35 -8.73 -5.88
C ASN A 390 -15.26 -8.52 -7.12
N SER A 391 -14.86 -7.66 -8.06
CA SER A 391 -15.58 -7.48 -9.34
C SER A 391 -15.41 -8.66 -10.31
N GLN A 392 -14.36 -9.47 -10.13
CA GLN A 392 -14.07 -10.63 -10.97
C GLN A 392 -14.74 -11.93 -10.48
N GLY A 393 -15.65 -11.83 -9.51
CA GLY A 393 -16.41 -12.95 -8.98
C GLY A 393 -15.90 -13.47 -7.64
N PHE A 394 -14.74 -13.04 -7.15
CA PHE A 394 -14.35 -13.30 -5.77
C PHE A 394 -15.29 -12.57 -4.79
N THR A 395 -15.34 -13.05 -3.55
CA THR A 395 -16.13 -12.45 -2.48
C THR A 395 -15.28 -12.20 -1.26
N ASN A 396 -15.61 -11.15 -0.50
CA ASN A 396 -14.91 -10.75 0.71
C ASN A 396 -13.39 -10.60 0.55
N VAL A 397 -12.90 -10.17 -0.62
CA VAL A 397 -11.51 -9.71 -0.71
C VAL A 397 -11.41 -8.42 0.08
N GLN A 398 -10.54 -8.39 1.08
CA GLN A 398 -10.40 -7.28 2.02
C GLN A 398 -9.23 -6.41 1.60
N SER A 399 -9.32 -5.11 1.88
CA SER A 399 -8.14 -4.27 2.01
C SER A 399 -7.25 -4.79 3.14
N GLY A 400 -5.94 -4.72 2.96
CA GLY A 400 -4.94 -5.23 3.89
C GLY A 400 -4.09 -6.36 3.35
N TYR A 401 -3.35 -6.99 4.26
CA TYR A 401 -2.28 -7.93 3.93
C TYR A 401 -2.73 -9.38 3.94
N TYR A 402 -2.22 -10.13 2.98
CA TYR A 402 -2.45 -11.55 2.79
C TYR A 402 -1.15 -12.33 2.94
N TRP A 403 -1.20 -13.44 3.68
CA TRP A 403 -0.05 -14.30 3.90
C TRP A 403 0.40 -14.98 2.60
N SER A 404 1.71 -14.96 2.32
CA SER A 404 2.34 -15.90 1.39
C SER A 404 3.15 -16.96 2.14
N SER A 405 3.31 -18.13 1.54
CA SER A 405 4.17 -19.21 2.03
C SER A 405 5.67 -18.91 1.87
N THR A 406 6.03 -17.90 1.07
CA THR A 406 7.42 -17.55 0.76
C THR A 406 8.10 -16.86 1.94
N ALA A 407 9.21 -17.43 2.42
CA ALA A 407 10.02 -16.85 3.48
C ALA A 407 10.68 -15.53 3.06
N CYS A 408 10.78 -14.58 3.99
CA CYS A 408 11.51 -13.34 3.77
C CYS A 408 13.02 -13.57 3.92
N ALA A 409 13.81 -13.27 2.90
CA ALA A 409 15.26 -13.47 2.95
C ALA A 409 15.99 -12.52 3.92
N TYR A 410 15.38 -11.37 4.24
CA TYR A 410 15.99 -10.32 5.08
C TYR A 410 15.61 -10.41 6.55
N VAL A 411 14.58 -11.19 6.88
CA VAL A 411 14.06 -11.38 8.23
C VAL A 411 13.90 -12.87 8.45
N THR A 412 14.77 -13.47 9.27
CA THR A 412 14.84 -14.93 9.47
C THR A 412 13.52 -15.56 9.90
N ASP A 413 12.68 -14.80 10.63
CA ASP A 413 11.35 -15.21 11.07
C ASP A 413 10.21 -14.52 10.29
N GLY A 414 10.50 -14.01 9.09
CA GLY A 414 9.54 -13.29 8.26
C GLY A 414 8.94 -14.13 7.12
N ALA A 415 7.76 -13.72 6.65
CA ALA A 415 7.19 -14.13 5.36
C ALA A 415 6.89 -12.91 4.50
N TRP A 416 6.84 -13.10 3.19
CA TRP A 416 6.31 -12.08 2.30
C TRP A 416 4.79 -12.01 2.42
N LEU A 417 4.26 -10.79 2.40
CA LEU A 417 2.85 -10.46 2.43
C LEU A 417 2.48 -9.71 1.16
N LEU A 418 1.32 -9.97 0.61
CA LEU A 418 0.77 -9.14 -0.46
C LEU A 418 -0.26 -8.16 0.13
N SER A 419 -0.07 -6.88 -0.14
CA SER A 419 -1.06 -5.84 0.15
C SER A 419 -2.10 -5.81 -0.96
N MET A 420 -3.37 -6.02 -0.61
CA MET A 420 -4.47 -5.91 -1.55
C MET A 420 -4.95 -4.46 -1.77
N ASP A 421 -4.37 -3.49 -1.05
CA ASP A 421 -4.63 -2.07 -1.24
C ASP A 421 -3.93 -1.51 -2.48
N ASP A 422 -2.69 -1.93 -2.72
CA ASP A 422 -1.82 -1.38 -3.76
C ASP A 422 -1.10 -2.45 -4.61
N GLY A 423 -1.27 -3.73 -4.27
CA GLY A 423 -0.66 -4.86 -5.00
C GLY A 423 0.84 -5.04 -4.70
N ASN A 424 1.37 -4.34 -3.71
CA ASN A 424 2.79 -4.40 -3.34
C ASN A 424 3.08 -5.52 -2.34
N VAL A 425 4.34 -5.97 -2.33
CA VAL A 425 4.81 -7.03 -1.43
C VAL A 425 5.62 -6.44 -0.27
N PHE A 426 5.33 -6.92 0.95
CA PHE A 426 5.91 -6.44 2.20
C PHE A 426 6.47 -7.59 3.03
N ALA A 427 7.48 -7.33 3.85
CA ALA A 427 7.96 -8.30 4.83
C ALA A 427 7.09 -8.24 6.09
N GLY A 428 6.57 -9.39 6.52
CA GLY A 428 5.80 -9.54 7.76
C GLY A 428 6.46 -10.49 8.75
N ASP A 429 6.45 -10.15 10.03
CA ASP A 429 6.90 -11.02 11.13
C ASP A 429 5.87 -12.14 11.39
N LYS A 430 6.32 -13.39 11.37
CA LYS A 430 5.49 -14.58 11.65
C LYS A 430 5.07 -14.68 13.12
N SER A 431 5.83 -14.07 14.03
CA SER A 431 5.65 -14.21 15.48
C SER A 431 4.49 -13.38 16.03
N ASN A 432 4.21 -12.23 15.40
CA ASN A 432 3.24 -11.25 15.90
C ASN A 432 2.21 -10.80 14.84
N GLY A 433 2.44 -11.11 13.56
CA GLY A 433 1.58 -10.71 12.47
C GLY A 433 0.25 -11.48 12.46
N HIS A 434 -0.85 -10.77 12.16
CA HIS A 434 -2.16 -11.39 11.90
C HIS A 434 -2.65 -10.92 10.53
N TYR A 435 -2.68 -11.80 9.54
CA TYR A 435 -2.99 -11.43 8.14
C TYR A 435 -4.01 -12.40 7.54
N TYR A 436 -4.63 -12.00 6.43
CA TYR A 436 -5.66 -12.82 5.79
C TYR A 436 -5.05 -14.08 5.18
N VAL A 437 -5.79 -15.18 5.29
CA VAL A 437 -5.43 -16.48 4.70
C VAL A 437 -6.31 -16.71 3.49
N TRP A 438 -5.70 -16.79 2.30
CA TRP A 438 -6.41 -17.04 1.05
C TRP A 438 -5.88 -18.31 0.38
N PRO A 439 -6.55 -19.45 0.59
CA PRO A 439 -6.08 -20.74 0.09
C PRO A 439 -6.11 -20.82 -1.43
N VAL A 440 -5.09 -21.48 -1.98
CA VAL A 440 -4.95 -21.78 -3.41
C VAL A 440 -4.64 -23.26 -3.61
N ARG A 441 -4.96 -23.78 -4.80
CA ARG A 441 -4.53 -25.08 -5.31
C ARG A 441 -4.28 -25.03 -6.81
N ALA A 442 -3.70 -26.09 -7.38
CA ALA A 442 -3.65 -26.23 -8.84
C ALA A 442 -5.03 -26.62 -9.39
N ALA A 443 -5.44 -26.05 -10.52
CA ALA A 443 -6.61 -26.54 -11.25
C ALA A 443 -6.23 -27.87 -11.93
N GLN A 444 -7.10 -28.88 -11.80
CA GLN A 444 -6.96 -30.18 -12.46
C GLN A 444 -7.66 -30.18 -13.81
#